data_AF-A0A0E3QYU7-F1
#
_entry.id   AF-A0A0E3QYU7-F1
#
_cell.length_a   1.000
_cell.length_b   1.000
_cell.length_c   1.000
_cell.angle_alpha   90.00
_cell.angle_beta   90.00
_cell.angle_gamma   90.00
#
_symmetry.space_group_name_H-M   'P 1'
#
loop_
_entity.id
_entity.type
_entity.pdbx_description
1 polymer ?
#
loop_
_entity_poly.entity_id
_entity_poly.type
_entity_poly.pdbx_seq_one_letter_code
_entity_poly.pdbx_strand_id
1 'polypeptide(L)' 'MEDLNLLSRKLENMSINELSEYVRENYPENEELWVGPKKIIIRKILNFERNRMNAEDL' A
#
# COMPACT_ATOMS: atom_id res chain seq x y z
N MET A 1 -2.14 10.90 10.56
CA MET A 1 -0.79 10.86 9.92
C MET A 1 0.09 9.72 10.46
N GLU A 2 -0.08 9.30 11.71
CA GLU A 2 0.68 8.21 12.35
C GLU A 2 0.52 6.86 11.63
N ASP A 3 -0.66 6.55 11.09
CA ASP A 3 -0.93 5.29 10.37
C ASP A 3 -0.17 5.13 9.05
N LEU A 4 -0.07 6.18 8.23
CA LEU A 4 0.65 6.09 6.95
C LEU A 4 2.14 5.86 7.14
N ASN A 5 2.73 6.42 8.19
CA ASN A 5 4.14 6.22 8.50
C ASN A 5 4.41 4.79 8.98
N LEU A 6 3.52 4.22 9.80
CA LEU A 6 3.61 2.83 10.24
C LEU A 6 3.41 1.87 9.06
N LEU A 7 2.43 2.15 8.19
CA LEU A 7 2.21 1.37 6.97
C LEU A 7 3.44 1.42 6.07
N SER A 8 4.02 2.60 5.84
CA SER A 8 5.24 2.73 5.02
C SER A 8 6.36 1.85 5.54
N ARG A 9 6.64 1.89 6.85
CA ARG A 9 7.68 1.05 7.48
C ARG A 9 7.38 -0.44 7.35
N LYS A 10 6.13 -0.85 7.57
CA LYS A 10 5.69 -2.24 7.40
C LYS A 10 5.97 -2.72 5.97
N LEU A 11 5.55 -1.97 4.96
CA LEU A 11 5.72 -2.32 3.55
C LEU A 11 7.19 -2.33 3.12
N GLU A 12 8.00 -1.39 3.62
CA GLU A 12 9.43 -1.32 3.32
C GLU A 12 10.22 -2.50 3.90
N ASN A 13 9.80 -3.02 5.05
CA ASN A 13 10.44 -4.16 5.72
C ASN A 13 10.10 -5.52 5.09
N MET A 14 9.04 -5.62 4.28
CA MET A 14 8.68 -6.86 3.58
C MET A 14 9.65 -7.18 2.44
N SER A 15 9.91 -8.45 2.19
CA SER A 15 10.46 -8.91 0.91
C SER A 15 9.49 -8.63 -0.25
N ILE A 16 9.95 -8.77 -1.49
CA ILE A 16 9.07 -8.57 -2.66
C ILE A 16 7.94 -9.61 -2.71
N ASN A 17 8.19 -10.84 -2.24
CA ASN A 17 7.19 -11.90 -2.20
C ASN A 17 6.12 -11.61 -1.15
N GLU A 18 6.55 -11.28 0.08
CA GLU A 18 5.64 -10.88 1.16
C GLU A 18 4.82 -9.66 0.78
N LEU A 19 5.43 -8.66 0.11
CA LEU A 19 4.67 -7.52 -0.39
C LEU A 19 3.65 -7.93 -1.45
N SER A 20 4.01 -8.84 -2.36
CA SER A 20 3.08 -9.31 -3.41
C SER A 20 1.87 -10.05 -2.82
N GLU A 21 2.09 -10.89 -1.82
CA GLU A 21 1.02 -11.58 -1.09
C GLU A 21 0.16 -10.59 -0.30
N TYR A 22 0.80 -9.73 0.49
CA TYR A 22 0.13 -8.70 1.28
C TYR A 22 -0.83 -7.87 0.43
N VAL A 23 -0.39 -7.40 -0.73
CA VAL A 23 -1.20 -6.50 -1.56
C VAL A 23 -2.39 -7.22 -2.19
N ARG A 24 -2.23 -8.49 -2.61
CA ARG A 24 -3.34 -9.30 -3.13
C ARG A 24 -4.42 -9.57 -2.09
N GLU A 25 -4.01 -9.83 -0.85
CA GLU A 25 -4.93 -10.11 0.25
C GLU A 25 -5.65 -8.85 0.76
N ASN A 26 -4.96 -7.71 0.80
CA ASN A 26 -5.48 -6.49 1.41
C ASN A 26 -6.15 -5.54 0.40
N TYR A 27 -5.80 -5.66 -0.88
CA TYR A 27 -6.34 -4.83 -1.96
C TYR A 27 -6.82 -5.70 -3.14
N PRO A 28 -7.69 -6.70 -2.92
CA PRO A 28 -8.11 -7.66 -3.94
C PRO A 28 -8.82 -7.02 -5.14
N GLU A 29 -9.47 -5.86 -4.94
CA GLU A 29 -10.21 -5.15 -5.98
C GLU A 29 -9.38 -4.11 -6.74
N ASN A 30 -8.12 -3.89 -6.32
CA ASN A 30 -7.24 -2.86 -6.87
C ASN A 30 -5.97 -3.49 -7.46
N GLU A 31 -6.15 -4.32 -8.49
CA GLU A 31 -5.06 -5.04 -9.18
C GLU A 31 -3.94 -4.10 -9.67
N GLU A 32 -4.27 -2.85 -10.00
CA GLU A 32 -3.31 -1.83 -10.42
C GLU A 32 -2.27 -1.51 -9.34
N LEU A 33 -2.58 -1.71 -8.05
CA LEU A 33 -1.66 -1.51 -6.94
C LEU A 33 -0.57 -2.59 -6.88
N TRP A 34 -0.83 -3.77 -7.46
CA TRP A 34 0.02 -4.96 -7.33
C TRP A 34 1.21 -4.93 -8.29
N VAL A 35 1.11 -4.13 -9.35
CA VAL A 35 2.02 -4.21 -10.49
C VAL A 35 3.16 -3.20 -10.36
N GLY A 36 4.39 -3.74 -10.42
CA GLY A 36 5.62 -2.98 -10.62
C GLY A 36 6.75 -3.40 -9.69
N PRO A 37 7.89 -2.70 -9.73
CA PRO A 37 8.95 -2.88 -8.74
C PRO A 37 8.45 -2.56 -7.33
N LYS A 38 9.05 -3.19 -6.30
CA LYS A 38 8.71 -3.01 -4.87
C LYS A 38 8.39 -1.54 -4.51
N LYS A 39 9.30 -0.61 -4.83
CA LYS A 39 9.13 0.83 -4.52
C LYS A 39 7.88 1.45 -5.16
N ILE A 40 7.51 1.01 -6.36
CA ILE A 40 6.32 1.50 -7.07
C ILE A 40 5.05 0.99 -6.39
N ILE A 41 5.01 -0.30 -6.04
CA ILE A 41 3.89 -0.90 -5.31
C ILE A 41 3.65 -0.16 -3.99
N ILE A 42 4.70 0.02 -3.18
CA ILE A 42 4.61 0.76 -1.90
C ILE A 42 4.05 2.17 -2.10
N ARG A 43 4.57 2.91 -3.09
CA ARG A 43 4.12 4.27 -3.38
C ARG A 43 2.63 4.32 -3.76
N LYS A 44 2.17 3.36 -4.58
CA LYS A 44 0.77 3.28 -4.99
C LYS A 44 -0.14 3.04 -3.79
N ILE A 45 0.20 2.09 -2.92
CA ILE A 45 -0.56 1.79 -1.69
C ILE A 45 -0.64 3.01 -0.78
N LEU A 46 0.49 3.67 -0.49
CA LEU A 46 0.50 4.83 0.40
C LEU A 46 -0.32 6.00 -0.15
N ASN A 47 -0.35 6.18 -1.47
CA ASN A 47 -1.19 7.19 -2.10
C ASN A 47 -2.68 6.81 -2.05
N PHE A 48 -3.00 5.54 -2.30
CA PHE A 48 -4.36 5.02 -2.20
C PHE A 48 -4.93 5.25 -0.79
N GLU A 49 -4.19 4.85 0.23
CA GLU A 49 -4.57 5.01 1.63
C GLU A 49 -4.72 6.48 2.03
N ARG A 50 -3.79 7.34 1.59
CA ARG A 50 -3.91 8.79 1.82
C ARG A 50 -5.20 9.36 1.20
N ASN A 51 -5.53 8.93 -0.02
CA ASN A 51 -6.75 9.39 -0.70
C ASN A 51 -8.01 8.90 0.02
N ARG A 52 -8.02 7.65 0.50
CA ARG A 52 -9.14 7.10 1.28
C ARG A 52 -9.34 7.88 2.58
N MET A 53 -8.28 8.11 3.35
CA MET A 53 -8.34 8.92 4.58
C MET A 53 -8.91 10.32 4.30
N ASN A 54 -8.43 10.99 3.25
CA ASN A 54 -8.93 12.31 2.87
C ASN A 54 -10.40 12.31 2.42
N ALA A 55 -10.90 11.20 1.88
CA ALA A 55 -12.28 11.06 1.44
C ALA A 55 -13.24 10.73 2.61
N GLU A 56 -12.75 10.03 3.63
CA GLU A 56 -13.50 9.74 4.87
C GLU A 56 -13.60 10.97 5.79
N ASP A 57 -12.67 11.93 5.66
CA ASP A 57 -12.67 13.20 6.39
C ASP A 57 -13.63 14.27 5.80
N LEU A 58 -14.36 13.96 4.71
CA LEU A 58 -15.30 14.84 4.00
C LEU A 58 -16.77 14.45 4.21
#